data_AF-A0A9P8JQF1-F1
#
_entry.id   AF-A0A9P8JQF1-F1
#
_cell.length_a   1.000
_cell.length_b   1.000
_cell.length_c   1.000
_cell.angle_alpha   90.00
_cell.angle_beta   90.00
_cell.angle_gamma   90.00
#
_symmetry.space_group_name_H-M   'P 1'
#
loop_
_entity.id
_entity.type
_entity.pdbx_description
1 polymer ?
#
loop_
_entity_poly.entity_id
_entity_poly.type
_entity_poly.pdbx_seq_one_letter_code
_entity_poly.pdbx_strand_id
1 'polypeptide(L)'
;MADDLRNGHGIPMLHVIEPIAQKPFQTPSKRINDGDDLSFFLRSSAYADIMTWILQLNRSMIPVKRPDDSSLVDTWPLQSKNIALSDQVLKLNHLIRSLDALMEKAPPESGPRRFGNAAFRTWYKAVQEATPS
;
A
#
# COMPACT_ATOMS: atom_id res chain seq x y z
N MET A 1 23.46 6.85 25.71
CA MET A 1 22.15 6.21 25.90
C MET A 1 21.38 6.26 24.58
N ALA A 2 21.84 5.50 23.59
CA ALA A 2 21.10 5.27 22.34
C ALA A 2 20.59 3.83 22.44
N ASP A 3 19.61 3.63 23.31
CA ASP A 3 18.90 2.35 23.41
C ASP A 3 18.13 2.15 22.11
N ASP A 4 18.77 1.41 21.21
CA ASP A 4 18.23 0.16 20.71
C ASP A 4 16.72 0.11 20.41
N LEU A 5 16.24 1.05 19.61
CA LEU A 5 14.98 0.92 18.85
C LEU A 5 15.05 -0.20 17.78
N ARG A 6 16.06 -1.08 17.84
CA ARG A 6 16.36 -2.10 16.84
C ARG A 6 16.12 -3.50 17.38
N ASN A 7 16.34 -3.75 18.67
CA ASN A 7 16.01 -4.98 19.35
C ASN A 7 14.52 -5.03 19.77
N GLY A 8 13.65 -5.10 18.76
CA GLY A 8 12.47 -5.99 18.66
C GLY A 8 11.42 -6.14 19.76
N HIS A 9 11.57 -5.59 20.96
CA HIS A 9 10.56 -5.69 22.02
C HIS A 9 9.79 -4.38 22.10
N GLY A 10 8.58 -4.37 21.54
CA GLY A 10 7.62 -3.25 21.66
C GLY A 10 7.33 -2.47 20.38
N ILE A 11 7.86 -2.88 19.23
CA ILE A 11 7.50 -2.25 17.94
C ILE A 11 6.17 -2.84 17.47
N PRO A 12 5.13 -2.03 17.27
CA PRO A 12 3.87 -2.51 16.70
C PRO A 12 4.11 -3.14 15.33
N MET A 13 3.59 -4.35 15.13
CA MET A 13 3.58 -5.04 13.86
C MET A 13 2.16 -5.46 13.55
N LEU A 14 1.76 -5.38 12.29
CA LEU A 14 0.50 -5.95 11.85
C LEU A 14 0.45 -7.45 12.18
N HIS A 15 -0.67 -7.87 12.76
CA HIS A 15 -0.94 -9.27 13.02
C HIS A 15 -1.23 -9.99 11.70
N VAL A 16 -0.55 -11.11 11.47
CA VAL A 16 -0.82 -11.98 10.32
C VAL A 16 -2.14 -12.70 10.57
N ILE A 17 -3.12 -12.47 9.69
CA ILE A 17 -4.40 -13.15 9.75
C ILE A 17 -4.21 -14.57 9.16
N GLU A 18 -4.33 -15.58 10.01
CA GLU A 18 -4.24 -16.99 9.58
C GLU A 18 -5.33 -17.32 8.55
N PRO A 19 -5.01 -18.00 7.43
CA PRO A 19 -5.98 -18.31 6.38
C PRO A 19 -7.21 -19.12 6.85
N ILE A 20 -7.06 -19.86 7.96
CA ILE A 20 -8.10 -20.71 8.56
C ILE A 20 -9.03 -19.89 9.46
N ALA A 21 -8.62 -18.71 9.91
CA ALA A 21 -9.49 -17.78 10.61
C ALA A 21 -10.43 -17.13 9.59
N GLN A 22 -11.49 -17.86 9.22
CA GLN A 22 -12.60 -17.38 8.40
C GLN A 22 -13.36 -16.27 9.15
N LYS A 23 -12.75 -15.10 9.33
CA LYS A 23 -13.53 -13.90 9.63
C LYS A 23 -14.36 -13.59 8.37
N PRO A 24 -15.67 -13.35 8.51
CA PRO A 24 -16.48 -12.98 7.36
C PRO A 24 -15.95 -11.66 6.79
N PHE A 25 -15.51 -11.68 5.55
CA PHE A 25 -15.19 -10.47 4.81
C PHE A 25 -16.48 -9.71 4.51
N GLN A 26 -16.40 -8.38 4.57
CA GLN A 26 -17.53 -7.49 4.27
C GLN A 26 -17.06 -6.43 3.28
N THR A 27 -17.96 -6.03 2.38
CA THR A 27 -17.71 -4.90 1.48
C THR A 27 -17.49 -3.62 2.30
N PRO A 28 -16.36 -2.89 2.10
CA PRO A 28 -16.13 -1.63 2.78
C PRO A 28 -17.25 -0.62 2.49
N SER A 29 -17.64 0.15 3.51
CA SER A 29 -18.66 1.19 3.42
C SER A 29 -18.15 2.49 4.04
N LYS A 30 -18.73 3.64 3.66
CA LYS A 30 -18.38 4.93 4.25
C LYS A 30 -18.74 4.91 5.75
N ARG A 31 -17.74 5.08 6.60
CA ARG A 31 -17.88 5.14 8.08
C ARG A 31 -17.53 6.50 8.69
N ILE A 32 -17.09 7.47 7.87
CA ILE A 32 -16.78 8.84 8.30
C ILE A 32 -17.67 9.81 7.53
N ASN A 33 -18.66 10.35 8.23
CA ASN A 33 -19.65 11.29 7.69
C ASN A 33 -19.52 12.68 8.32
N ASP A 34 -19.13 12.75 9.59
CA ASP A 34 -18.93 13.98 10.35
C ASP A 34 -17.72 13.91 11.31
N GLY A 35 -17.63 14.87 12.24
CA GLY A 35 -16.53 15.00 13.18
C GLY A 35 -16.51 13.95 14.30
N ASP A 36 -17.66 13.42 14.71
CA ASP A 36 -17.72 12.39 15.76
C ASP A 36 -17.25 11.06 15.18
N ASP A 37 -17.64 10.76 13.94
CA ASP A 37 -17.13 9.60 13.21
C ASP A 37 -15.60 9.67 13.02
N LEU A 38 -15.06 10.85 12.71
CA LEU A 38 -13.62 11.05 12.61
C LEU A 38 -12.92 10.76 13.94
N SER A 39 -13.50 11.26 15.03
CA SER A 39 -12.99 11.01 16.38
C SER A 39 -12.99 9.52 16.71
N PHE A 40 -14.03 8.78 16.30
CA PHE A 40 -14.06 7.33 16.40
C PHE A 40 -12.97 6.66 15.56
N PHE A 41 -12.82 7.05 14.28
CA PHE A 41 -11.82 6.49 13.38
C PHE A 41 -10.41 6.55 13.98
N LEU A 42 -10.01 7.69 14.55
CA LEU A 42 -8.69 7.88 15.17
C LEU A 42 -8.39 6.93 16.35
N ARG A 43 -9.43 6.32 16.95
CA ARG A 43 -9.28 5.32 18.03
C ARG A 43 -9.60 3.89 17.58
N SER A 44 -9.94 3.71 16.30
CA SER A 44 -10.31 2.41 15.74
C SER A 44 -9.10 1.52 15.45
N SER A 45 -9.32 0.21 15.37
CA SER A 45 -8.30 -0.74 14.91
C SER A 45 -7.84 -0.45 13.47
N ALA A 46 -8.74 0.02 12.60
CA ALA A 46 -8.40 0.37 11.22
C ALA A 46 -7.34 1.49 11.16
N TYR A 47 -7.48 2.52 11.99
CA TYR A 47 -6.47 3.58 12.08
C TYR A 47 -5.14 3.05 12.64
N ALA A 48 -5.19 2.26 13.72
CA ALA A 48 -3.99 1.67 14.31
C ALA A 48 -3.24 0.77 13.31
N ASP A 49 -3.96 -0.05 12.54
CA ASP A 49 -3.40 -0.94 11.53
C ASP A 49 -2.78 -0.16 10.36
N ILE A 50 -3.49 0.86 9.83
CA ILE A 50 -2.96 1.73 8.75
C ILE A 50 -1.67 2.43 9.21
N MET A 51 -1.67 3.02 10.40
CA MET A 51 -0.49 3.71 10.93
C MET A 51 0.67 2.73 11.17
N THR A 52 0.39 1.55 11.73
CA THR A 52 1.39 0.50 11.92
C THR A 52 2.01 0.10 10.58
N TRP A 53 1.18 -0.14 9.56
CA TRP A 53 1.65 -0.49 8.22
C TRP A 53 2.55 0.58 7.61
N ILE A 54 2.14 1.85 7.65
CA ILE A 54 2.93 2.97 7.12
C ILE A 54 4.29 3.07 7.84
N LEU A 55 4.31 2.93 9.17
CA LEU A 55 5.54 2.99 9.94
C LEU A 55 6.45 1.79 9.68
N GLN A 56 5.89 0.59 9.46
CA GLN A 56 6.66 -0.58 9.04
C GLN A 56 7.31 -0.36 7.66
N LEU A 57 6.58 0.19 6.69
CA LEU A 57 7.12 0.54 5.36
C LEU A 57 8.22 1.61 5.45
N ASN A 58 8.01 2.63 6.29
CA ASN A 58 9.04 3.65 6.49
C ASN A 58 10.33 3.03 7.07
N ARG A 59 10.19 2.14 8.06
CA ARG A 59 11.32 1.47 8.68
C ARG A 59 12.08 0.57 7.69
N SER A 60 11.38 -0.09 6.77
CA SER A 60 12.04 -0.94 5.77
C SER A 60 12.95 -0.19 4.79
N MET A 61 12.89 1.14 4.77
CA MET A 61 13.76 1.99 3.94
C MET A 61 14.96 2.55 4.70
N ILE A 62 15.06 2.35 6.02
CA ILE A 62 16.16 2.88 6.84
C ILE A 62 17.43 2.07 6.57
N PRO A 63 18.53 2.68 6.08
CA PRO A 63 19.78 1.97 5.79
C PRO A 63 20.26 1.08 6.94
N VAL A 64 20.63 -0.16 6.63
CA VAL A 64 21.05 -1.16 7.61
C VAL A 64 22.52 -1.48 7.42
N LYS A 65 23.29 -1.45 8.53
CA LYS A 65 24.67 -1.93 8.52
C LYS A 65 24.69 -3.44 8.34
N ARG A 66 25.58 -3.95 7.50
CA ARG A 66 25.63 -5.39 7.25
C ARG A 66 26.18 -6.13 8.48
N PRO A 67 25.61 -7.29 8.88
CA PRO A 67 26.07 -8.01 10.08
C PRO A 67 27.51 -8.54 10.00
N ASP A 68 28.00 -8.83 8.79
CA ASP A 68 29.35 -9.33 8.50
C ASP A 68 30.43 -8.23 8.47
N ASP A 69 30.07 -7.01 8.06
CA ASP A 69 30.95 -5.83 8.01
C ASP A 69 30.18 -4.54 8.33
N SER A 70 30.38 -4.02 9.54
CA SER A 70 29.72 -2.81 10.04
C SER A 70 30.16 -1.49 9.38
N SER A 71 31.20 -1.54 8.53
CA SER A 71 31.60 -0.44 7.66
C SER A 71 30.74 -0.34 6.39
N LEU A 72 30.07 -1.44 6.02
CA LEU A 72 29.16 -1.51 4.87
C LEU A 72 27.72 -1.25 5.31
N VAL A 73 26.97 -0.56 4.44
CA VAL A 73 25.58 -0.18 4.66
C VAL A 73 24.75 -0.58 3.44
N ASP A 74 23.73 -1.40 3.65
CA ASP A 74 22.75 -1.74 2.64
C ASP A 74 21.68 -0.62 2.57
N THR A 75 21.36 -0.24 1.34
CA THR A 75 20.36 0.78 1.01
C THR A 75 19.46 0.27 -0.10
N TRP A 76 18.27 0.86 -0.24
CA TRP A 76 17.25 0.44 -1.22
C TRP A 76 16.88 1.58 -2.16
N PRO A 77 17.79 2.01 -3.06
CA PRO A 77 17.43 2.96 -4.10
C PRO A 77 16.39 2.36 -5.06
N LEU A 78 15.75 3.23 -5.84
CA LEU A 78 14.90 2.77 -6.95
C LEU A 78 15.71 1.83 -7.86
N GLN A 79 15.07 0.73 -8.30
CA GLN A 79 15.68 -0.30 -9.14
C GLN A 79 16.89 -1.02 -8.50
N SER A 80 17.01 -1.00 -7.17
CA SER A 80 18.02 -1.78 -6.46
C SER A 80 17.95 -3.25 -6.85
N LYS A 81 19.08 -3.80 -7.30
CA LYS A 81 19.24 -5.24 -7.58
C LYS A 81 19.34 -6.07 -6.31
N ASN A 82 19.47 -5.42 -5.15
CA ASN A 82 19.63 -6.06 -3.85
C ASN A 82 18.28 -6.31 -3.14
N ILE A 83 17.17 -6.21 -3.87
CA ILE A 83 15.83 -6.52 -3.35
C ILE A 83 15.36 -7.84 -3.95
N ALA A 84 15.11 -8.82 -3.07
CA ALA A 84 14.36 -10.01 -3.43
C ALA A 84 12.86 -9.68 -3.36
N LEU A 85 12.16 -9.78 -4.49
CA LEU A 85 10.71 -9.60 -4.55
C LEU A 85 10.01 -10.94 -4.36
N SER A 86 9.01 -10.99 -3.48
CA SER A 86 8.16 -12.17 -3.34
C SER A 86 7.18 -12.29 -4.50
N ASP A 87 6.63 -13.48 -4.71
CA ASP A 87 5.60 -13.75 -5.72
C ASP A 87 4.38 -12.82 -5.58
N GLN A 88 3.99 -12.49 -4.34
CA GLN A 88 2.87 -11.59 -4.06
C GLN A 88 3.17 -10.17 -4.53
N VAL A 89 4.39 -9.68 -4.29
CA VAL A 89 4.82 -8.35 -4.76
C VAL A 89 4.88 -8.32 -6.29
N LEU A 90 5.37 -9.38 -6.93
CA LEU A 90 5.39 -9.49 -8.39
C LEU A 90 3.97 -9.50 -8.98
N LYS A 91 3.02 -10.21 -8.36
CA LYS A 91 1.60 -10.19 -8.76
C LYS A 91 0.96 -8.82 -8.62
N LEU A 92 1.25 -8.07 -7.55
CA LEU A 92 0.79 -6.69 -7.37
C LEU A 92 1.37 -5.75 -8.45
N ASN A 93 2.65 -5.89 -8.77
CA ASN A 93 3.28 -5.14 -9.86
C ASN A 93 2.61 -5.44 -11.21
N HIS A 94 2.31 -6.71 -11.49
CA HIS A 94 1.58 -7.12 -12.69
C HIS A 94 0.16 -6.53 -12.73
N LEU A 95 -0.55 -6.49 -11.59
CA LEU A 95 -1.86 -5.86 -11.49
C LEU A 95 -1.79 -4.36 -11.85
N ILE A 96 -0.83 -3.62 -11.30
CA ILE A 96 -0.64 -2.19 -11.59
C ILE A 96 -0.38 -1.97 -13.09
N ARG A 97 0.50 -2.77 -13.71
CA ARG A 97 0.76 -2.71 -15.15
C ARG A 97 -0.47 -3.06 -15.99
N SER A 98 -1.31 -3.97 -15.51
CA SER A 98 -2.55 -4.33 -16.19
C SER A 98 -3.55 -3.17 -16.18
N LEU A 99 -3.63 -2.43 -15.06
CA LEU A 99 -4.45 -1.22 -14.94
C LEU A 99 -3.94 -0.09 -15.85
N ASP A 100 -2.62 0.06 -15.95
CA ASP A 100 -1.96 1.01 -16.85
C ASP A 100 -2.27 0.69 -18.32
N ALA A 101 -2.15 -0.57 -18.73
CA ALA A 101 -2.47 -1.01 -20.09
C ALA A 101 -3.94 -0.76 -20.50
N LEU A 102 -4.87 -0.68 -19.54
CA LEU A 102 -6.26 -0.31 -19.83
C LEU A 102 -6.41 1.15 -20.26
N MET A 103 -5.42 2.02 -20.01
CA MET A 103 -5.44 3.41 -20.48
C MET A 103 -5.49 3.52 -22.01
N GLU A 104 -4.95 2.52 -22.73
CA GLU A 104 -5.04 2.43 -24.20
C GLU A 104 -6.50 2.35 -24.71
N LYS A 105 -7.42 1.84 -23.89
CA LYS A 105 -8.86 1.77 -24.22
C LYS A 105 -9.60 3.09 -23.96
N ALA A 106 -8.93 4.08 -23.38
CA ALA A 106 -9.52 5.34 -22.93
C ALA A 106 -8.60 6.53 -23.28
N PRO A 107 -8.33 6.76 -24.58
CA PRO A 107 -7.50 7.89 -24.98
C PRO A 107 -8.13 9.21 -24.52
N PRO A 108 -7.30 10.22 -24.12
CA PRO A 108 -7.83 11.51 -23.70
C PRO A 108 -8.68 12.17 -24.78
N GLU A 109 -9.89 12.56 -24.42
CA GLU A 109 -10.74 13.33 -25.32
C GLU A 109 -10.24 14.78 -25.45
N SER A 110 -10.34 15.37 -26.64
CA SER A 110 -9.89 16.72 -26.97
C SER A 110 -10.89 17.83 -26.56
N GLY A 111 -10.46 19.09 -26.68
CA GLY A 111 -11.28 20.29 -26.46
C GLY A 111 -10.95 21.06 -25.17
N PRO A 112 -11.51 22.28 -25.00
CA PRO A 112 -11.23 23.12 -23.83
C PRO A 112 -11.83 22.51 -22.55
N ARG A 113 -11.00 22.32 -21.54
CA ARG A 113 -11.40 21.72 -20.25
C ARG A 113 -10.78 22.48 -19.09
N ARG A 114 -11.55 22.63 -18.00
CA ARG A 114 -11.10 23.23 -16.73
C ARG A 114 -11.04 22.21 -15.59
N PHE A 115 -11.51 20.98 -15.83
CA PHE A 115 -11.58 19.88 -14.87
C PHE A 115 -11.10 18.57 -15.52
N GLY A 116 -11.14 17.46 -14.77
CA GLY A 116 -10.65 16.15 -15.20
C GLY A 116 -11.22 15.66 -16.54
N ASN A 117 -10.42 14.88 -17.28
CA ASN A 117 -10.80 14.36 -18.60
C ASN A 117 -11.89 13.28 -18.46
N ALA A 118 -12.97 13.38 -19.27
CA ALA A 118 -14.07 12.41 -19.25
C ALA A 118 -13.63 10.98 -19.62
N ALA A 119 -12.51 10.82 -20.35
CA ALA A 119 -11.89 9.53 -20.64
C ALA A 119 -11.56 8.73 -19.37
N PHE A 120 -11.38 9.38 -18.21
CA PHE A 120 -11.24 8.69 -16.93
C PHE A 120 -12.42 7.75 -16.62
N ARG A 121 -13.65 8.14 -16.97
CA ARG A 121 -14.83 7.29 -16.76
C ARG A 121 -14.81 6.06 -17.66
N THR A 122 -14.34 6.21 -18.90
CA THR A 122 -14.13 5.12 -19.84
C THR A 122 -13.08 4.14 -19.31
N TRP A 123 -11.94 4.65 -18.84
CA TRP A 123 -10.91 3.84 -18.19
C TRP A 123 -11.45 3.12 -16.96
N TYR A 124 -12.15 3.83 -16.07
CA TYR A 124 -12.72 3.29 -14.85
C TYR A 124 -13.71 2.14 -15.14
N LYS A 125 -14.58 2.30 -16.15
CA LYS A 125 -15.49 1.23 -16.58
C LYS A 125 -14.72 0.01 -17.09
N ALA A 126 -13.66 0.22 -17.88
CA ALA A 126 -12.82 -0.87 -18.36
C ALA A 126 -12.10 -1.61 -17.21
N VAL A 127 -11.70 -0.90 -16.15
CA VAL A 127 -11.17 -1.51 -14.92
C VAL A 127 -12.23 -2.35 -14.22
N GLN A 128 -13.45 -1.84 -14.05
CA GLN A 128 -14.55 -2.58 -13.43
C GLN A 128 -14.89 -3.87 -14.19
N GLU A 129 -14.90 -3.83 -15.53
CA GLU A 129 -15.13 -5.02 -16.36
C GLU A 129 -13.99 -6.05 -16.28
N ALA A 130 -12.77 -5.60 -16.00
CA ALA A 130 -11.57 -6.44 -15.91
C ALA A 130 -11.30 -6.98 -14.49
N THR A 131 -12.04 -6.54 -13.46
CA THR A 131 -11.86 -6.97 -12.07
C THR A 131 -13.08 -7.71 -11.53
N PRO A 132 -12.90 -8.79 -10.74
CA PRO A 132 -14.02 -9.48 -10.08
C PRO A 132 -14.79 -8.54 -9.14
N SER A 133 -16.09 -8.78 -8.99
CA SER A 133 -16.97 -8.09 -8.02
C SER A 133 -16.69 -8.50 -6.59
#